data_AF-A0A9J6Q213-F1
#
_entry.id   AF-A0A9J6Q213-F1
#
_cell.length_a   1.000
_cell.length_b   1.000
_cell.length_c   1.000
_cell.angle_alpha   90.00
_cell.angle_beta   90.00
_cell.angle_gamma   90.00
#
_symmetry.space_group_name_H-M   'P 1'
#
loop_
_entity.id
_entity.type
_entity.pdbx_description
1 polymer ?
#
loop_
_entity_poly.entity_id
_entity_poly.type
_entity_poly.pdbx_seq_one_letter_code
_entity_poly.pdbx_strand_id
1 'polypeptide(L)' 'MPDRYKEDHKEICAVIGNAVFDLIKTGQALEVRNIILALQLKGAQTSSERLKNIYLLARHYVTQNAAKDNN' A
#
# COMPACT_ATOMS: atom_id res chain seq x y z
N MET A 1 8.88 -23.51 -9.56
CA MET A 1 8.26 -22.85 -8.38
C MET A 1 7.94 -21.42 -8.80
N PRO A 2 6.72 -20.91 -8.58
CA PRO A 2 6.42 -19.52 -8.87
C PRO A 2 7.33 -18.62 -8.04
N ASP A 3 7.83 -17.59 -8.69
CA ASP A 3 8.79 -16.63 -8.19
C ASP A 3 8.06 -15.75 -7.15
N ARG A 4 8.03 -16.19 -5.88
CA ARG A 4 7.23 -15.58 -4.79
C ARG A 4 7.40 -14.06 -4.73
N TYR A 5 8.58 -13.56 -5.06
CA TYR A 5 8.90 -12.14 -5.17
C TYR A 5 8.00 -11.37 -6.17
N LYS A 6 7.70 -11.97 -7.33
CA LYS A 6 6.84 -11.35 -8.35
C LYS A 6 5.36 -11.37 -7.94
N GLU A 7 4.95 -12.37 -7.17
CA GLU A 7 3.59 -12.44 -6.62
C GLU A 7 3.40 -11.38 -5.53
N ASP A 8 4.35 -11.25 -4.62
CA ASP A 8 4.33 -10.22 -3.57
C ASP A 8 4.32 -8.81 -4.18
N HIS A 9 5.09 -8.57 -5.25
CA HIS A 9 5.10 -7.26 -5.91
C HIS A 9 3.76 -6.91 -6.56
N LYS A 10 3.09 -7.88 -7.22
CA LYS A 10 1.75 -7.67 -7.77
C LYS A 10 0.73 -7.35 -6.69
N GLU A 11 0.79 -8.07 -5.56
CA GLU A 11 -0.10 -7.84 -4.42
C GLU A 11 0.15 -6.47 -3.77
N ILE A 12 1.42 -6.06 -3.64
CA ILE A 12 1.78 -4.72 -3.17
C ILE A 12 1.18 -3.64 -4.08
N CYS A 13 1.35 -3.75 -5.40
CA CYS A 13 0.75 -2.80 -6.34
C CYS A 13 -0.78 -2.80 -6.24
N ALA A 14 -1.41 -3.97 -6.09
CA ALA A 14 -2.85 -4.09 -5.97
C ALA A 14 -3.40 -3.37 -4.71
N VAL A 15 -2.76 -3.55 -3.54
CA VAL A 15 -3.22 -2.86 -2.32
C VAL A 15 -2.98 -1.35 -2.37
N ILE A 16 -1.92 -0.89 -3.03
CA ILE A 16 -1.68 0.55 -3.28
C ILE A 16 -2.76 1.11 -4.21
N GLY A 17 -3.03 0.43 -5.33
CA GLY A 17 -4.08 0.83 -6.27
C GLY A 17 -5.46 0.91 -5.60
N ASN A 18 -5.78 -0.06 -4.73
CA ASN A 18 -7.01 -0.04 -3.95
C ASN A 18 -7.06 1.10 -2.92
N ALA A 19 -5.92 1.48 -2.32
CA ALA A 19 -5.87 2.63 -1.43
C ALA A 19 -6.10 3.95 -2.20
N VAL A 20 -5.46 4.11 -3.36
CA VAL A 20 -5.64 5.26 -4.25
C VAL A 20 -7.09 5.36 -4.74
N PHE A 21 -7.67 4.25 -5.20
CA PHE A 21 -9.04 4.20 -5.66
C PHE A 21 -10.03 4.63 -4.56
N ASP A 22 -9.83 4.17 -3.33
CA ASP A 22 -10.70 4.56 -2.22
C ASP A 22 -10.62 6.05 -1.91
N LEU A 23 -9.42 6.65 -1.95
CA LEU A 23 -9.25 8.10 -1.78
C LEU A 23 -9.98 8.89 -2.87
N ILE A 24 -9.89 8.45 -4.13
CA ILE A 24 -10.64 9.05 -5.25
C ILE A 24 -12.14 8.95 -5.00
N LYS A 25 -12.61 7.76 -4.61
CA LYS A 25 -14.03 7.48 -4.37
C LYS A 25 -14.60 8.31 -3.22
N THR A 26 -13.81 8.56 -2.18
CA THR A 26 -14.23 9.37 -1.01
C THR A 26 -13.98 10.86 -1.21
N GLY A 27 -13.40 11.29 -2.34
CA GLY A 27 -13.05 12.68 -2.61
C GLY A 27 -11.90 13.21 -1.74
N GLN A 28 -11.10 12.32 -1.16
CA GLN A 28 -9.93 12.70 -0.37
C GLN A 28 -8.73 13.01 -1.27
N ALA A 29 -7.85 13.90 -0.80
CA ALA A 29 -6.67 14.29 -1.55
C ALA A 29 -5.72 13.10 -1.79
N LEU A 30 -5.20 12.99 -3.03
CA LEU A 30 -4.23 11.98 -3.43
C LEU A 30 -2.80 12.33 -3.00
N GLU A 31 -2.62 12.50 -1.70
CA GLU A 31 -1.32 12.75 -1.08
C GLU A 31 -0.69 11.45 -0.57
N VAL A 32 0.64 11.37 -0.65
CA VAL A 32 1.42 10.24 -0.10
C VAL A 32 0.99 9.92 1.34
N ARG A 33 0.79 10.94 2.18
CA ARG A 33 0.33 10.79 3.56
C ARG A 33 -1.01 10.05 3.64
N ASN A 34 -1.97 10.41 2.79
CA ASN A 34 -3.30 9.81 2.80
C ASN A 34 -3.26 8.35 2.30
N ILE A 35 -2.40 8.05 1.32
CA ILE A 35 -2.17 6.68 0.86
C ILE A 35 -1.57 5.82 1.99
N ILE A 36 -0.56 6.35 2.71
CA ILE A 36 0.05 5.67 3.85
C ILE A 36 -0.98 5.37 4.96
N LEU A 37 -1.83 6.35 5.29
CA LEU A 37 -2.88 6.18 6.29
C LEU A 37 -3.92 5.14 5.87
N ALA A 38 -4.34 5.14 4.60
CA ALA A 38 -5.28 4.16 4.08
C ALA A 38 -4.70 2.74 4.14
N LEU A 39 -3.43 2.55 3.76
CA LEU A 39 -2.74 1.26 3.86
C LEU A 39 -2.61 0.79 5.32
N GLN A 40 -2.28 1.69 6.25
CA GLN A 40 -2.19 1.36 7.67
C GLN A 40 -3.54 0.93 8.25
N LEU A 41 -4.62 1.67 7.92
CA LEU A 41 -5.96 1.34 8.40
C LEU A 41 -6.43 -0.02 7.89
N LYS A 42 -6.30 -0.28 6.58
CA LYS A 42 -6.67 -1.56 5.96
C LYS A 42 -5.83 -2.73 6.49
N GLY A 43 -4.53 -2.50 6.71
CA GLY A 43 -3.64 -3.48 7.33
C GLY A 43 -4.02 -3.79 8.79
N ALA A 44 -4.49 -2.81 9.55
CA ALA A 44 -4.96 -3.05 10.93
C ALA A 44 -6.29 -3.83 10.98
N GLN A 45 -7.16 -3.64 9.98
CA GLN A 45 -8.48 -4.27 9.91
C GLN A 45 -8.46 -5.70 9.35
N THR A 46 -7.42 -6.10 8.62
CA THR A 46 -7.36 -7.44 8.05
C THR A 46 -7.03 -8.50 9.10
N SER A 47 -7.66 -9.67 9.02
CA SER A 47 -7.39 -10.82 9.89
C SER A 47 -6.26 -11.72 9.36
N SER A 48 -5.94 -11.62 8.07
CA SER A 48 -4.91 -12.45 7.42
C SER A 48 -3.52 -11.88 7.67
N GLU A 49 -2.66 -12.67 8.32
CA GLU A 49 -1.26 -12.30 8.58
C GLU A 49 -0.48 -12.05 7.28
N ARG A 50 -0.73 -12.83 6.22
CA ARG A 50 -0.17 -12.59 4.89
C ARG A 50 -0.56 -11.19 4.38
N LEU A 51 -1.85 -10.86 4.43
CA LEU A 51 -2.31 -9.55 3.95
C LEU A 51 -1.78 -8.41 4.81
N LYS A 52 -1.69 -8.59 6.13
CA LYS A 52 -1.02 -7.61 7.02
C LYS A 52 0.41 -7.32 6.55
N ASN A 53 1.16 -8.37 6.21
CA ASN A 53 2.51 -8.23 5.71
C ASN A 53 2.56 -7.50 4.36
N ILE A 54 1.64 -7.80 3.43
CA ILE A 54 1.53 -7.08 2.16
C ILE A 54 1.22 -5.59 2.38
N TYR A 55 0.28 -5.24 3.26
CA TYR A 55 -0.02 -3.84 3.60
C TYR A 55 1.19 -3.12 4.22
N LEU A 56 1.96 -3.81 5.06
CA LEU A 56 3.18 -3.28 5.68
C LEU A 56 4.26 -3.02 4.62
N LEU A 57 4.50 -3.97 3.72
CA LEU A 57 5.44 -3.82 2.61
C LEU A 57 5.03 -2.70 1.66
N ALA A 58 3.74 -2.60 1.31
CA ALA A 58 3.21 -1.53 0.48
C ALA A 58 3.41 -0.15 1.13
N ARG A 59 3.14 -0.02 2.42
CA ARG A 59 3.39 1.22 3.17
C ARG A 59 4.87 1.59 3.14
N HIS A 60 5.75 0.61 3.34
CA HIS A 60 7.19 0.83 3.31
C HIS A 60 7.66 1.32 1.93
N TYR A 61 7.16 0.68 0.86
CA TYR A 61 7.46 1.05 -0.52
C TYR A 61 7.04 2.49 -0.84
N VAL A 62 5.82 2.89 -0.48
CA VAL A 62 5.33 4.26 -0.70
C VAL A 62 6.17 5.28 0.09
N THR A 63 6.50 4.97 1.34
CA THR A 63 7.31 5.85 2.19
C THR A 63 8.72 6.04 1.64
N GLN A 64 9.38 4.97 1.19
CA GLN A 64 10.75 5.04 0.65
C GLN A 64 10.80 5.85 -0.65
N ASN A 65 9.83 5.68 -1.56
CA ASN A 65 9.83 6.40 -2.82
C ASN A 65 9.50 7.88 -2.64
N ALA A 66 8.62 8.22 -1.69
CA ALA A 66 8.36 9.62 -1.33
C ALA A 66 9.57 10.31 -0.69
N ALA A 67 10.40 9.59 0.05
CA ALA A 67 11.64 10.13 0.60
C ALA A 67 12.70 10.41 -0.48
N LYS A 68 12.70 9.64 -1.58
CA LYS A 68 13.61 9.84 -2.72
C LYS A 68 13.25 11.04 -3.58
N ASP A 69 11.97 11.41 -3.65
CA ASP A 69 11.48 12.51 -4.49
C ASP A 69 11.72 13.90 -3.86
N ASN A 70 12.08 13.95 -2.57
CA ASN A 70 12.36 15.17 -1.82
C ASN A 70 13.86 15.52 -1.72
N ASN A 71 14.70 14.91 -2.56
CA ASN A 71 16.16 15.05 -2.55
C ASN A 71 16.68 15.30 -3.97
#